data_AF-Q49AH0-F1
#
_entry.id   AF-Q49AH0-F1
#
_cell.length_a   1.000
_cell.length_b   1.000
_cell.length_c   1.000
_cell.angle_alpha   90.00
_cell.angle_beta   90.00
_cell.angle_gamma   90.00
#
_symmetry.space_group_name_H-M   'P 1'
#
loop_
_entity.id
_entity.type
_entity.pdbx_description
1 polymer ?
#
loop_
_entity_poly.entity_id
_entity_poly.type
_entity_poly.pdbx_seq_one_letter_code
_entity_poly.pdbx_strand_id
1 'polypeptide(L)'
;MWCASPVAVVAFCAGLLVSHPVLTQGQEAGGRPGADCEVCKEFLNRFYKSLIDRGVNFSLDTIEKELISFCLDTKGKENRLCYYLGATKDAATKILSEVTRPMSVHMPAMKICEKLKKLDSQICELKYEKTLDLASVDLRKMRVAELKQILHSWGEECRACAEKTDYVNLIQELAPKYAATHPKTEL
;
A
#
# COMPACT_ATOMS: atom_id res chain seq x y z
N MET A 1 -58.16 3.42 -31.64
CA MET A 1 -58.52 3.03 -30.26
C MET A 1 -57.75 3.94 -29.31
N TRP A 2 -58.48 4.57 -28.38
CA TRP A 2 -58.14 5.59 -27.36
C TRP A 2 -56.66 5.98 -27.16
N CYS A 3 -56.26 7.24 -27.41
CA CYS A 3 -56.48 8.50 -26.67
C CYS A 3 -55.53 8.74 -25.46
N ALA A 4 -54.78 9.84 -25.60
CA ALA A 4 -54.37 10.82 -24.59
C ALA A 4 -53.19 10.51 -23.65
N SER A 5 -52.00 10.93 -24.09
CA SER A 5 -51.05 11.69 -23.25
C SER A 5 -51.38 13.20 -23.34
N PRO A 6 -50.74 14.13 -22.60
CA PRO A 6 -50.20 14.11 -21.22
C PRO A 6 -50.68 15.36 -20.41
N VAL A 7 -50.13 15.53 -19.20
CA VAL A 7 -49.95 16.81 -18.45
C VAL A 7 -51.13 17.30 -17.58
N ALA A 8 -50.98 17.20 -16.26
CA ALA A 8 -51.18 18.31 -15.32
C ALA A 8 -50.70 17.91 -13.90
N VAL A 9 -49.69 18.58 -13.32
CA VAL A 9 -49.79 19.66 -12.29
C VAL A 9 -50.51 19.13 -11.02
N VAL A 10 -50.00 19.19 -9.78
CA VAL A 10 -49.32 20.27 -9.07
C VAL A 10 -48.55 19.66 -7.89
N ALA A 11 -47.33 20.14 -7.64
CA ALA A 11 -46.54 19.85 -6.45
C ALA A 11 -46.98 20.76 -5.29
N PHE A 12 -47.36 20.19 -4.14
CA PHE A 12 -47.53 20.91 -2.88
C PHE A 12 -47.15 19.97 -1.72
N CYS A 13 -45.86 19.83 -1.44
CA CYS A 13 -45.41 19.27 -0.16
C CYS A 13 -44.75 20.39 0.63
N ALA A 14 -45.48 20.90 1.62
CA ALA A 14 -45.04 21.90 2.56
C ALA A 14 -43.77 21.42 3.28
N GLY A 15 -42.75 22.29 3.27
CA GLY A 15 -41.45 22.01 3.87
C GLY A 15 -41.55 21.81 5.39
N LEU A 16 -41.16 20.64 5.85
CA LEU A 16 -40.78 20.40 7.23
C LEU A 16 -39.30 20.76 7.38
N LEU A 17 -39.05 21.88 8.04
CA LEU A 17 -37.73 22.36 8.47
C LEU A 17 -37.15 21.39 9.50
N VAL A 18 -36.38 20.38 9.05
CA VAL A 18 -35.60 19.53 9.95
C VAL A 18 -34.26 20.23 10.21
N SER A 19 -34.16 20.82 11.40
CA SER A 19 -32.90 21.37 11.92
C SER A 19 -32.00 20.20 12.35
N HIS A 20 -30.97 19.89 11.56
CA HIS A 20 -29.89 18.99 11.99
C HIS A 20 -28.72 19.83 12.53
N PRO A 21 -28.39 19.73 13.83
CA PRO A 21 -27.16 20.29 14.36
C PRO A 21 -26.06 19.21 14.43
N VAL A 22 -24.82 19.69 14.53
CA VAL A 22 -23.60 18.99 14.99
C VAL A 22 -22.94 18.10 13.93
N LEU A 23 -21.91 18.55 13.21
CA LEU A 23 -20.52 18.84 13.63
C LEU A 23 -19.73 17.58 14.01
N THR A 24 -19.12 16.96 13.01
CA THR A 24 -17.85 16.22 13.15
C THR A 24 -16.97 16.57 11.96
N GLN A 25 -16.32 17.74 12.03
CA GLN A 25 -15.09 17.96 11.28
C GLN A 25 -14.06 16.99 11.86
N GLY A 26 -13.91 15.84 11.21
CA GLY A 26 -12.78 14.95 11.42
C GLY A 26 -11.51 15.78 11.27
N GLN A 27 -10.78 15.90 12.36
CA GLN A 27 -9.52 16.59 12.46
C GLN A 27 -8.53 15.79 11.60
N GLU A 28 -8.38 16.18 10.33
CA GLU A 28 -7.33 15.68 9.45
C GLU A 28 -6.00 15.98 10.14
N ALA A 29 -5.41 14.97 10.78
CA ALA A 29 -4.07 15.05 11.32
C ALA A 29 -3.16 15.47 10.16
N GLY A 30 -2.69 16.73 10.22
CA GLY A 30 -1.85 17.37 9.23
C GLY A 30 -0.50 16.66 9.10
N GLY A 31 -0.50 15.52 8.42
CA GLY A 31 0.69 14.84 7.96
C GLY A 31 1.34 15.66 6.86
N ARG A 32 2.65 15.89 7.00
CA ARG A 32 3.49 16.60 6.03
C ARG A 32 3.24 16.03 4.61
N PRO A 33 2.91 16.82 3.57
CA PRO A 33 2.41 16.32 2.29
C PRO A 33 3.36 15.40 1.48
N GLY A 34 4.60 15.17 1.92
CA GLY A 34 5.59 14.39 1.18
C GLY A 34 5.97 13.04 1.81
N ALA A 35 5.84 12.89 3.13
CA ALA A 35 6.37 11.71 3.84
C ALA A 35 5.33 10.59 4.05
N ASP A 36 4.05 10.87 3.81
CA ASP A 36 3.00 9.86 3.95
C ASP A 36 3.04 8.86 2.79
N CYS A 37 2.78 7.58 3.11
CA CYS A 37 2.62 6.48 2.16
C CYS A 37 3.90 6.08 1.38
N GLU A 38 5.10 6.19 1.96
CA GLU A 38 6.38 5.81 1.34
C GLU A 38 6.31 4.46 0.59
N VAL A 39 5.95 3.39 1.30
CA VAL A 39 5.86 2.03 0.74
C VAL A 39 4.87 1.96 -0.42
N CYS A 40 3.67 2.52 -0.26
CA CYS A 40 2.66 2.53 -1.32
C CYS A 40 3.15 3.27 -2.58
N LYS A 41 3.74 4.46 -2.41
CA LYS A 41 4.18 5.28 -3.54
C LYS A 41 5.32 4.63 -4.31
N GLU A 42 6.35 4.18 -3.60
CA GLU A 42 7.51 3.54 -4.23
C GLU A 42 7.10 2.25 -4.94
N PHE A 43 6.31 1.41 -4.28
CA PHE A 43 5.81 0.17 -4.85
C PHE A 43 4.98 0.39 -6.12
N LEU A 44 3.97 1.26 -6.07
CA LEU A 44 3.09 1.51 -7.23
C LEU A 44 3.83 2.26 -8.36
N ASN A 45 4.79 3.13 -8.06
CA ASN A 45 5.64 3.75 -9.08
C ASN A 45 6.53 2.71 -9.77
N ARG A 46 7.15 1.80 -9.00
CA ARG A 46 7.97 0.71 -9.55
C ARG A 46 7.15 -0.23 -10.42
N PHE A 47 5.95 -0.59 -9.96
CA PHE A 47 5.00 -1.37 -10.73
C PHE A 47 4.59 -0.65 -12.03
N TYR A 48 4.15 0.61 -11.93
CA TYR A 48 3.78 1.41 -13.10
C TYR A 48 4.91 1.49 -14.12
N LYS A 49 6.15 1.76 -13.66
CA LYS A 49 7.34 1.78 -14.51
C LYS A 49 7.59 0.43 -15.18
N SER A 50 7.43 -0.68 -14.45
CA SER A 50 7.56 -2.04 -15.01
C SER A 50 6.56 -2.31 -16.14
N LEU A 51 5.32 -1.80 -16.02
CA LEU A 51 4.32 -1.91 -17.09
C LEU A 51 4.74 -1.13 -18.34
N ILE A 52 5.22 0.10 -18.16
CA ILE A 52 5.71 0.96 -19.25
C ILE A 52 6.92 0.32 -19.95
N ASP A 53 7.93 -0.13 -19.18
CA ASP A 53 9.16 -0.71 -19.70
C ASP A 53 8.89 -1.99 -20.52
N ARG A 54 7.86 -2.75 -20.14
CA ARG A 54 7.42 -3.96 -20.87
C ARG A 54 6.41 -3.70 -21.98
N GLY A 55 5.97 -2.45 -22.18
CA GLY A 55 4.96 -2.11 -23.19
C GLY A 55 3.59 -2.75 -22.96
N VAL A 56 3.23 -2.97 -21.68
CA VAL A 56 1.95 -3.60 -21.31
C VAL A 56 0.79 -2.62 -21.51
N ASN A 57 -0.35 -3.11 -22.01
CA ASN A 57 -1.55 -2.29 -22.16
C ASN A 57 -2.20 -1.97 -20.79
N PHE A 58 -2.65 -0.74 -20.61
CA PHE A 58 -3.25 -0.26 -19.36
C PHE A 58 -4.76 -0.53 -19.29
N SER A 59 -5.19 -1.77 -19.57
CA SER A 59 -6.58 -2.19 -19.34
C SER A 59 -6.78 -2.69 -17.91
N LEU A 60 -8.02 -2.65 -17.41
CA LEU A 60 -8.32 -3.05 -16.02
C LEU A 60 -7.89 -4.50 -15.72
N ASP A 61 -8.27 -5.45 -16.58
CA ASP A 61 -7.94 -6.88 -16.42
C ASP A 61 -6.43 -7.14 -16.54
N THR A 62 -5.74 -6.45 -17.46
CA THR A 62 -4.29 -6.58 -17.60
C THR A 62 -3.56 -6.04 -16.38
N ILE A 63 -3.89 -4.83 -15.90
CA ILE A 63 -3.26 -4.24 -14.72
C ILE A 63 -3.52 -5.11 -13.48
N GLU A 64 -4.74 -5.64 -13.33
CA GLU A 64 -5.10 -6.56 -12.25
C GLU A 64 -4.21 -7.81 -12.23
N LYS A 65 -4.12 -8.52 -13.36
CA LYS A 65 -3.28 -9.72 -13.48
C LYS A 65 -1.81 -9.42 -13.25
N GLU A 66 -1.32 -8.32 -13.81
CA GLU A 66 0.07 -7.91 -13.66
C GLU A 66 0.38 -7.50 -12.22
N LEU A 67 -0.55 -6.85 -11.52
CA LEU A 67 -0.37 -6.47 -10.12
C LEU A 67 -0.37 -7.68 -9.20
N ILE A 68 -1.28 -8.64 -9.41
CA ILE A 68 -1.29 -9.91 -8.68
C ILE A 68 0.04 -10.65 -8.90
N SER A 69 0.50 -10.72 -10.16
CA SER A 69 1.79 -11.33 -10.52
C SER A 69 2.95 -10.62 -9.83
N PHE A 70 2.99 -9.29 -9.88
CA PHE A 70 4.03 -8.46 -9.26
C PHE A 70 4.08 -8.62 -7.74
N CYS A 71 2.94 -8.92 -7.12
CA CYS A 71 2.84 -9.18 -5.68
C CYS A 71 3.36 -10.56 -5.26
N LEU A 72 3.45 -11.55 -6.15
CA LEU A 72 3.89 -12.91 -5.80
C LEU A 72 5.31 -12.97 -5.25
N ASP A 73 6.19 -12.11 -5.77
CA ASP A 73 7.61 -12.08 -5.41
C ASP A 73 7.91 -11.13 -4.25
N THR A 74 6.89 -10.43 -3.73
CA THR A 74 7.09 -9.45 -2.66
C THR A 74 7.28 -10.10 -1.30
N LYS A 75 8.03 -9.42 -0.43
CA LYS A 75 8.27 -9.83 0.96
C LYS A 75 8.06 -8.65 1.91
N GLY A 76 7.98 -8.94 3.20
CA GLY A 76 7.92 -7.93 4.25
C GLY A 76 6.78 -6.92 4.05
N LYS A 77 7.12 -5.63 4.07
CA LYS A 77 6.16 -4.51 3.96
C LYS A 77 5.44 -4.45 2.62
N GLU A 78 6.10 -4.83 1.53
CA GLU A 78 5.47 -4.82 0.20
C GLU A 78 4.44 -5.95 0.07
N ASN A 79 4.74 -7.13 0.62
CA ASN A 79 3.75 -8.21 0.69
C ASN A 79 2.55 -7.80 1.56
N ARG A 80 2.80 -7.07 2.66
CA ARG A 80 1.72 -6.53 3.49
C ARG A 80 0.88 -5.49 2.74
N LEU A 81 1.51 -4.63 1.94
CA LEU A 81 0.80 -3.72 1.05
C LEU A 81 -0.06 -4.50 0.05
N CYS A 82 0.49 -5.50 -0.63
CA CYS A 82 -0.24 -6.35 -1.56
C CYS A 82 -1.47 -7.01 -0.92
N TYR A 83 -1.37 -7.45 0.33
CA TYR A 83 -2.51 -7.97 1.09
C TYR A 83 -3.61 -6.90 1.26
N TYR A 84 -3.27 -5.67 1.64
CA TYR A 84 -4.23 -4.57 1.76
C TYR A 84 -4.84 -4.17 0.41
N LEU A 85 -4.05 -4.21 -0.67
CA LEU A 85 -4.55 -3.92 -2.01
C LEU A 85 -5.49 -4.99 -2.55
N GLY A 86 -5.42 -6.21 -2.01
CA GLY A 86 -6.19 -7.33 -2.52
C GLY A 86 -5.52 -8.15 -3.60
N ALA A 87 -4.20 -8.01 -3.72
CA ALA A 87 -3.41 -8.66 -4.75
C ALA A 87 -2.79 -9.99 -4.26
N THR A 88 -3.16 -10.48 -3.07
CA THR A 88 -2.76 -11.79 -2.55
C THR A 88 -3.93 -12.76 -2.54
N LYS A 89 -3.65 -14.07 -2.64
CA LYS A 89 -4.67 -15.12 -2.79
C LYS A 89 -5.61 -15.24 -1.59
N ASP A 90 -5.12 -14.85 -0.42
CA ASP A 90 -5.83 -14.87 0.86
C ASP A 90 -6.57 -13.56 1.16
N ALA A 91 -6.45 -12.55 0.30
CA ALA A 91 -7.11 -11.27 0.49
C ALA A 91 -8.59 -11.34 0.08
N ALA A 92 -9.48 -10.82 0.92
CA ALA A 92 -10.93 -10.95 0.77
C ALA A 92 -11.58 -9.94 -0.24
N THR A 93 -10.79 -9.30 -1.09
CA THR A 93 -10.88 -7.84 -1.31
C THR A 93 -11.83 -7.30 -2.40
N LYS A 94 -12.20 -6.03 -2.18
CA LYS A 94 -12.82 -5.06 -3.11
C LYS A 94 -11.88 -3.91 -3.53
N ILE A 95 -10.66 -3.84 -2.97
CA ILE A 95 -9.77 -2.66 -3.06
C ILE A 95 -9.02 -2.60 -4.39
N LEU A 96 -8.79 -3.72 -5.07
CA LEU A 96 -7.97 -3.78 -6.28
C LEU A 96 -8.47 -2.84 -7.39
N SER A 97 -9.80 -2.65 -7.49
CA SER A 97 -10.42 -1.73 -8.44
C SER A 97 -10.08 -0.24 -8.21
N GLU A 98 -9.72 0.13 -6.98
CA GLU A 98 -9.27 1.48 -6.60
C GLU A 98 -7.80 1.72 -6.96
N VAL A 99 -7.08 0.68 -7.38
CA VAL A 99 -5.75 0.78 -8.00
C VAL A 99 -5.85 0.69 -9.51
N THR A 100 -6.56 -0.32 -10.04
CA THR A 100 -6.59 -0.61 -11.48
C THR A 100 -7.27 0.49 -12.28
N ARG A 101 -8.40 1.04 -11.79
CA ARG A 101 -9.13 2.11 -12.50
C ARG A 101 -8.38 3.44 -12.56
N PRO A 102 -7.79 3.96 -11.47
CA PRO A 102 -6.94 5.13 -11.57
C PRO A 102 -5.69 4.90 -12.42
N MET A 103 -5.09 3.73 -12.32
CA MET A 103 -3.87 3.42 -13.07
C MET A 103 -4.13 3.26 -14.57
N SER A 104 -5.30 2.76 -14.98
CA SER A 104 -5.67 2.65 -16.40
C SER A 104 -5.79 4.01 -17.10
N VAL A 105 -6.00 5.08 -16.33
CA VAL A 105 -6.00 6.47 -16.83
C VAL A 105 -4.71 7.21 -16.45
N HIS A 106 -3.64 6.46 -16.16
CA HIS A 106 -2.31 6.97 -15.83
C HIS A 106 -2.28 7.96 -14.64
N MET A 107 -3.16 7.76 -13.66
CA MET A 107 -3.09 8.53 -12.42
C MET A 107 -1.77 8.23 -11.70
N PRO A 108 -1.01 9.25 -11.26
CA PRO A 108 0.27 9.02 -10.58
C PRO A 108 0.09 8.30 -9.25
N ALA A 109 1.07 7.48 -8.86
CA ALA A 109 1.00 6.62 -7.67
C ALA A 109 0.68 7.40 -6.38
N MET A 110 1.22 8.61 -6.22
CA MET A 110 0.91 9.48 -5.08
C MET A 110 -0.61 9.69 -4.93
N LYS A 111 -1.31 9.99 -6.02
CA LYS A 111 -2.76 10.24 -6.00
C LYS A 111 -3.57 8.97 -5.78
N ILE A 112 -3.07 7.83 -6.25
CA ILE A 112 -3.68 6.52 -5.95
C ILE A 112 -3.54 6.23 -4.44
N CYS A 113 -2.35 6.38 -3.87
CA CYS A 113 -2.10 6.16 -2.44
C CYS A 113 -2.89 7.12 -1.55
N GLU A 114 -3.05 8.40 -1.93
CA GLU A 114 -3.92 9.34 -1.21
C GLU A 114 -5.39 8.87 -1.19
N LYS A 115 -5.89 8.28 -2.28
CA LYS A 115 -7.23 7.68 -2.32
C LYS A 115 -7.31 6.43 -1.45
N LEU A 116 -6.34 5.54 -1.57
CA LEU A 116 -6.25 4.32 -0.77
C LEU A 116 -6.20 4.62 0.73
N LYS A 117 -5.47 5.66 1.15
CA LYS A 117 -5.40 6.14 2.54
C LYS A 117 -6.78 6.39 3.15
N LYS A 118 -7.74 6.89 2.36
CA LYS A 118 -9.10 7.19 2.82
C LYS A 118 -9.95 5.94 3.02
N LEU A 119 -9.63 4.86 2.31
CA LEU A 119 -10.31 3.57 2.43
C LEU A 119 -9.70 2.72 3.53
N ASP A 120 -8.37 2.73 3.61
CA ASP A 120 -7.59 2.02 4.61
C ASP A 120 -6.34 2.85 4.95
N SER A 121 -6.34 3.48 6.13
CA SER A 121 -5.21 4.30 6.58
C SER A 121 -3.95 3.47 6.79
N GLN A 122 -4.09 2.16 7.04
CA GLN A 122 -2.95 1.26 7.28
C GLN A 122 -2.02 1.19 6.08
N ILE A 123 -2.55 1.35 4.87
CA ILE A 123 -1.76 1.39 3.62
C ILE A 123 -0.66 2.45 3.69
N CYS A 124 -0.97 3.62 4.26
CA CYS A 124 -0.05 4.74 4.35
C CYS A 124 0.76 4.79 5.65
N GLU A 125 0.38 3.98 6.63
CA GLU A 125 1.15 3.76 7.86
C GLU A 125 2.30 2.77 7.64
N LEU A 126 2.27 2.00 6.55
CA LEU A 126 3.40 1.19 6.12
C LEU A 126 4.61 2.08 5.79
N LYS A 127 5.71 1.83 6.52
CA LYS A 127 7.02 2.43 6.29
C LYS A 127 8.04 1.33 6.10
N TYR A 128 9.01 1.57 5.23
CA TYR A 128 10.19 0.72 5.18
C TYR A 128 10.93 0.86 6.51
N GLU A 129 11.50 -0.25 6.98
CA GLU A 129 12.42 -0.14 8.10
C GLU A 129 13.57 0.72 7.59
N LYS A 130 13.79 1.89 8.23
CA LYS A 130 15.01 2.65 7.98
C LYS A 130 16.13 1.66 8.12
N THR A 131 16.97 1.54 7.10
CA THR A 131 18.15 0.69 7.18
C THR A 131 18.82 1.06 8.49
N LEU A 132 18.72 0.16 9.49
CA LEU A 132 19.72 0.13 10.54
C LEU A 132 20.99 0.14 9.72
N ASP A 133 21.82 1.15 9.91
CA ASP A 133 23.08 1.13 9.22
C ASP A 133 23.82 -0.06 9.84
N LEU A 134 23.64 -1.24 9.24
CA LEU A 134 24.12 -2.51 9.75
C LEU A 134 25.65 -2.52 9.72
N ALA A 135 26.27 -1.56 9.05
CA ALA A 135 27.69 -1.27 9.19
C ALA A 135 28.01 -0.51 10.50
N SER A 136 27.13 0.39 10.94
CA SER A 136 27.28 1.11 12.23
C SER A 136 26.78 0.32 13.45
N VAL A 137 25.77 -0.54 13.27
CA VAL A 137 25.11 -1.28 14.36
C VAL A 137 25.83 -2.60 14.57
N ASP A 138 26.39 -2.78 15.77
CA ASP A 138 26.95 -4.06 16.17
C ASP A 138 25.83 -5.07 16.48
N LEU A 139 25.51 -5.90 15.49
CA LEU A 139 24.50 -6.96 15.60
C LEU A 139 24.80 -7.96 16.71
N ARG A 140 26.06 -8.10 17.13
CA ARG A 140 26.45 -8.98 18.24
C ARG A 140 25.99 -8.44 19.59
N LYS A 141 25.67 -7.15 19.70
CA LYS A 141 25.13 -6.53 20.94
C LYS A 141 23.61 -6.63 21.03
N MET A 142 22.91 -6.78 19.91
CA MET A 142 21.44 -6.87 19.88
C MET A 142 20.93 -8.17 20.53
N ARG A 143 19.71 -8.18 21.06
CA ARG A 143 19.07 -9.39 21.58
C ARG A 143 18.56 -10.25 20.42
N VAL A 144 18.45 -11.56 20.62
CA VAL A 144 17.89 -12.48 19.60
C VAL A 144 16.48 -12.06 19.16
N ALA A 145 15.67 -11.51 20.07
CA ALA A 145 14.36 -10.98 19.73
C ALA A 145 14.41 -9.83 18.71
N GLU A 146 15.38 -8.91 18.85
CA GLU A 146 15.56 -7.80 17.93
C GLU A 146 16.10 -8.28 16.58
N LEU A 147 17.02 -9.25 16.57
CA LEU A 147 17.51 -9.89 15.34
C LEU A 147 16.36 -10.59 14.59
N LYS A 148 15.51 -11.34 15.29
CA LYS A 148 14.32 -11.97 14.71
C LYS A 148 13.34 -10.92 14.15
N GLN A 149 13.23 -9.76 14.79
CA GLN A 149 12.38 -8.67 14.31
C GLN A 149 12.89 -8.10 12.98
N ILE A 150 14.21 -7.95 12.81
CA ILE A 150 14.83 -7.53 11.54
C ILE A 150 14.50 -8.53 10.43
N LEU A 151 14.71 -9.82 10.67
CA LEU A 151 14.40 -10.86 9.68
C LEU A 151 12.90 -10.82 9.32
N HIS A 152 12.03 -10.81 10.32
CA HIS A 152 10.59 -10.80 10.10
C HIS A 152 10.12 -9.57 9.31
N SER A 153 10.75 -8.40 9.51
CA SER A 153 10.38 -7.19 8.77
C SER A 153 10.79 -7.25 7.29
N TRP A 154 11.87 -7.95 6.99
CA TRP A 154 12.27 -8.34 5.63
C TRP A 154 11.42 -9.47 5.02
N GLY A 155 10.52 -10.06 5.82
CA GLY A 155 9.76 -11.24 5.45
C GLY A 155 10.60 -12.51 5.41
N GLU A 156 11.72 -12.49 6.13
CA GLU A 156 12.68 -13.59 6.26
C GLU A 156 12.51 -14.25 7.62
N GLU A 157 12.86 -15.52 7.70
CA GLU A 157 12.87 -16.27 8.95
C GLU A 157 14.02 -17.26 8.95
N CYS A 158 14.64 -17.46 10.11
CA CYS A 158 15.65 -18.49 10.26
C CYS A 158 15.08 -19.71 10.97
N ARG A 159 14.72 -20.75 10.20
CA ARG A 159 14.20 -22.01 10.76
C ARG A 159 15.30 -22.89 11.38
N ALA A 160 16.53 -22.76 10.91
CA ALA A 160 17.66 -23.58 11.34
C ALA A 160 18.59 -22.88 12.36
N CYS A 161 18.32 -21.63 12.73
CA CYS A 161 19.16 -20.89 13.68
C CYS A 161 18.90 -21.35 15.11
N ALA A 162 19.92 -21.94 15.76
CA ALA A 162 19.88 -22.33 17.16
C ALA A 162 20.59 -21.29 18.04
N GLU A 163 21.71 -20.78 17.59
CA GLU A 163 22.54 -19.84 18.32
C GLU A 163 22.34 -18.39 17.85
N LYS A 164 22.68 -17.43 18.71
CA LYS A 164 22.61 -16.00 18.38
C LYS A 164 23.47 -15.65 17.15
N THR A 165 24.63 -16.28 17.05
CA THR A 165 25.59 -16.14 15.94
C THR A 165 24.97 -16.51 14.60
N ASP A 166 24.14 -17.55 14.55
CA ASP A 166 23.42 -17.95 13.33
C ASP A 166 22.52 -16.83 12.81
N TYR A 167 21.76 -16.18 13.70
CA TYR A 167 20.90 -15.05 13.34
C TYR A 167 21.71 -13.85 12.84
N VAL A 168 22.83 -13.54 13.50
CA VAL A 168 23.71 -12.44 13.09
C VAL A 168 24.27 -12.69 11.69
N ASN A 169 24.79 -13.90 11.44
CA ASN A 169 25.37 -14.27 10.16
C ASN A 169 24.32 -14.18 9.03
N LEU A 170 23.11 -14.69 9.27
CA LEU A 170 22.02 -14.59 8.30
C LEU A 170 21.65 -13.14 7.99
N ILE A 171 21.56 -12.29 9.01
CA ILE A 171 21.27 -10.86 8.81
C ILE A 171 22.39 -10.20 7.98
N GLN A 172 23.65 -10.51 8.26
CA GLN A 172 24.79 -9.98 7.51
C GLN A 172 24.80 -10.44 6.05
N GLU A 173 24.40 -11.69 5.79
CA GLU A 173 24.26 -12.24 4.44
C GLU A 173 23.14 -11.56 3.64
N LEU A 174 21.99 -11.33 4.29
CA LEU A 174 20.81 -10.76 3.64
C LEU A 174 20.86 -9.22 3.53
N ALA A 175 21.58 -8.55 4.43
CA ALA A 175 21.65 -7.10 4.52
C ALA A 175 21.91 -6.38 3.17
N PRO A 176 22.88 -6.80 2.33
CA PRO A 176 23.16 -6.11 1.07
C PRO A 176 21.98 -6.14 0.08
N LYS A 177 21.22 -7.24 0.06
CA LYS A 177 20.04 -7.41 -0.82
C LYS A 177 18.94 -6.42 -0.46
N TYR A 178 18.67 -6.24 0.83
CA TYR A 178 17.65 -5.32 1.30
C TYR A 178 18.09 -3.85 1.27
N ALA A 179 19.38 -3.59 1.47
CA ALA A 179 19.95 -2.25 1.33
C ALA A 179 19.91 -1.74 -0.14
N ALA A 180 20.15 -2.62 -1.12
CA ALA A 180 20.11 -2.26 -2.53
C ALA A 180 18.68 -1.99 -3.05
N THR A 181 17.68 -2.64 -2.47
CA THR A 181 16.27 -2.51 -2.89
C THR A 181 15.63 -1.22 -2.35
N HIS A 182 16.07 -0.74 -1.19
CA HIS A 182 15.61 0.50 -0.55
C HIS A 182 16.79 1.42 -0.25
N PRO A 183 17.44 1.99 -1.28
CA PRO A 183 18.49 2.97 -1.05
C PRO A 183 17.92 4.09 -0.20
N LYS A 184 18.67 4.50 0.83
CA LYS A 184 18.32 5.64 1.69
C LYS A 184 17.94 6.81 0.77
N THR A 185 16.68 7.22 0.77
CA THR A 185 16.32 8.56 0.30
C THR A 185 16.81 9.51 1.40
N GLU A 186 18.05 9.97 1.25
CA GLU A 186 18.56 11.08 2.06
C GLU A 186 17.69 12.32 1.78
N LEU A 187 17.29 12.98 2.87
CA LEU A 187 16.39 14.13 2.92
C LEU A 187 16.98 15.35 2.20
#